data_AF-A0A9P5XHU3-F1
#
_entry.id   AF-A0A9P5XHU3-F1
#
_cell.length_a   1.000
_cell.length_b   1.000
_cell.length_c   1.000
_cell.angle_alpha   90.00
_cell.angle_beta   90.00
_cell.angle_gamma   90.00
#
_symmetry.space_group_name_H-M   'P 1'
#
loop_
_entity.id
_entity.type
_entity.pdbx_description
1 polymer ?
#
loop_
_entity_poly.entity_id
_entity_poly.type
_entity_poly.pdbx_seq_one_letter_code
_entity_poly.pdbx_strand_id
1 'polypeptide(L)'
;MIPPTGWVTNSLLTSVFSVGHNAAKNIIFRISAVLLQYTVFKFLSYIAYRLAAYASFLMFLEDTIQKLYFVSAHGIGEHSWIVIVFLILFPAAGFYDTGLWALDAPGYIIKSNIVNARSFSDQNVPNAAYIINIPGSANEVNLERSISSELYMQNITLINTHLPISQEVVAPLQNLSLENQPRIWLDPQGWSVGLDLSWPAPANFGSSCTPNSTDTQQKWACHLNNTSTNDLFTRSFGEPHIWWDSATLQPDILAPIFKENLWYTLGPNGSSAVMKQILTLTKSQRRNTLLETVWKATMSTPPSVPFQDVEVLELIRRAWNNDPDQIVNPEIKSFADEVMLAQARGDSLSLGLLIQEPFAIRASTVEFLTVLNPTNVSDQQRSSLRIRSSNITLLWSETLSPSDTIQPFAPCPGPFANIATGGRVRDTTCPQHASTSDQPTTNGFKGQIGASTVVIFPDILGKGDTNTSADVFDPQGQSWLLGNQAYLDELMATRSFILTGNSDMTKVAWQEPVAAISYLQLILLLVPIVLAMFAWVLMAGNSTSHYKHSFLAAVFATTHVSDNSCRRIGYLKNPPLVTLKKVRRHVVVGTPNGGTLVNVERDQIVAYSMVTEPLDLPELAPTKGSDK
;
A
#
# COMPACT_ATOMS: atom_id res chain seq x y z
N MET A 1 5.96 3.72 16.42
CA MET A 1 6.08 2.83 17.60
C MET A 1 5.55 1.47 17.22
N ILE A 2 6.42 0.47 17.16
CA ILE A 2 6.05 -0.93 16.91
C ILE A 2 5.63 -1.51 18.26
N PRO A 3 4.42 -2.10 18.42
CA PRO A 3 4.05 -2.71 19.68
C PRO A 3 4.84 -4.02 19.88
N PRO A 4 5.22 -4.35 21.13
CA PRO A 4 5.96 -5.56 21.42
C PRO A 4 5.11 -6.80 21.12
N THR A 5 5.67 -7.68 20.30
CA THR A 5 5.13 -9.00 19.98
C THR A 5 5.18 -9.89 21.21
N GLY A 6 4.03 -10.31 21.74
CA GLY A 6 4.02 -11.29 22.85
C GLY A 6 2.74 -11.44 23.66
N TRP A 7 1.61 -10.82 23.29
CA TRP A 7 0.33 -11.05 23.96
C TRP A 7 -0.70 -11.45 22.92
N VAL A 8 -1.44 -12.53 23.23
CA VAL A 8 -2.61 -13.06 22.51
C VAL A 8 -3.25 -11.97 21.65
N THR A 9 -3.25 -12.15 20.33
CA THR A 9 -4.01 -11.33 19.40
C THR A 9 -5.49 -11.50 19.71
N ASN A 10 -5.97 -10.75 20.72
CA ASN A 10 -7.38 -10.70 21.06
C ASN A 10 -8.09 -10.03 19.89
N SER A 11 -8.60 -10.86 18.97
CA SER A 11 -9.41 -10.46 17.82
C SER A 11 -10.55 -9.51 18.21
N LEU A 12 -11.03 -9.63 19.46
CA LEU A 12 -12.03 -8.75 20.08
C LEU A 12 -11.60 -7.27 20.18
N LEU A 13 -10.33 -7.01 20.49
CA LEU A 13 -9.80 -5.66 20.71
C LEU A 13 -9.26 -5.05 19.42
N THR A 14 -8.74 -5.85 18.51
CA THR A 14 -8.23 -5.36 17.23
C THR A 14 -9.33 -4.70 16.41
N SER A 15 -9.09 -3.50 15.91
CA SER A 15 -9.98 -2.80 14.97
C SER A 15 -10.00 -3.54 13.63
N VAL A 16 -11.20 -3.87 13.13
CA VAL A 16 -11.37 -4.65 11.89
C VAL A 16 -12.30 -3.96 10.89
N PHE A 17 -13.33 -3.25 11.38
CA PHE A 17 -14.34 -2.65 10.50
C PHE A 17 -14.03 -1.20 10.18
N SER A 18 -13.89 -0.89 8.89
CA SER A 18 -13.72 0.49 8.41
C SER A 18 -15.00 1.31 8.62
N VAL A 19 -14.86 2.51 9.18
CA VAL A 19 -15.93 3.51 9.34
C VAL A 19 -15.68 4.73 8.44
N GLY A 20 -14.59 4.72 7.65
CA GLY A 20 -14.18 5.83 6.80
C GLY A 20 -13.55 6.97 7.60
N HIS A 21 -14.37 7.73 8.32
CA HIS A 21 -13.93 8.97 8.97
C HIS A 21 -14.13 8.95 10.48
N ASN A 22 -13.21 9.60 11.21
CA ASN A 22 -13.33 9.82 12.65
C ASN A 22 -14.62 10.57 13.02
N ALA A 23 -15.12 11.45 12.13
CA ALA A 23 -16.39 12.14 12.34
C ALA A 23 -17.59 11.18 12.38
N ALA A 24 -17.65 10.22 11.44
CA ALA A 24 -18.70 9.20 11.43
C ALA A 24 -18.63 8.31 12.67
N LYS A 25 -17.41 7.89 13.06
CA LYS A 25 -17.16 7.14 14.29
C LYS A 25 -17.64 7.91 15.54
N ASN A 26 -17.34 9.21 15.61
CA ASN A 26 -17.78 10.06 16.72
C ASN A 26 -19.31 10.18 16.81
N ILE A 27 -19.99 10.35 15.67
CA ILE A 27 -21.47 10.40 15.62
C ILE A 27 -22.07 9.09 16.15
N ILE A 28 -21.55 7.94 15.70
CA ILE A 28 -22.01 6.62 16.13
C ILE A 28 -21.83 6.45 17.65
N PHE A 29 -20.66 6.80 18.18
CA PHE A 29 -20.37 6.70 19.61
C PHE A 29 -21.27 7.63 20.42
N ARG A 30 -21.52 8.84 19.92
CA ARG A 30 -22.40 9.81 20.57
C ARG A 30 -23.86 9.34 20.61
N ILE A 31 -24.37 8.76 19.52
CA ILE A 31 -25.72 8.19 19.48
C ILE A 31 -25.86 7.09 20.54
N SER A 32 -24.85 6.21 20.65
CA SER A 32 -24.83 5.16 21.66
C SER A 32 -24.85 5.71 23.09
N ALA A 33 -24.08 6.75 23.38
CA ALA A 33 -24.08 7.42 24.69
C ALA A 33 -25.44 8.07 25.02
N VAL A 34 -26.05 8.77 24.05
CA VAL A 34 -27.39 9.38 24.22
C VAL A 34 -28.45 8.30 24.46
N LEU A 35 -28.41 7.18 23.73
CA LEU A 35 -29.31 6.04 23.96
C LEU A 35 -29.13 5.44 25.36
N LEU A 36 -27.89 5.34 25.84
CA LEU A 36 -27.62 4.85 27.19
C LEU A 36 -28.16 5.82 28.26
N GLN A 37 -27.94 7.13 28.10
CA GLN A 37 -28.50 8.15 28.99
C GLN A 37 -30.04 8.10 29.03
N TYR A 38 -30.66 8.01 27.85
CA TYR A 38 -32.12 7.86 27.73
C TYR A 38 -32.60 6.61 28.47
N THR A 39 -31.90 5.50 28.29
CA THR A 39 -32.21 4.22 28.95
C THR A 39 -32.11 4.34 30.46
N VAL A 40 -31.01 4.89 30.99
CA VAL A 40 -30.81 5.11 32.43
C VAL A 40 -31.93 5.97 33.01
N PHE A 41 -32.28 7.07 32.34
CA PHE A 41 -33.38 7.95 32.76
C PHE A 41 -34.72 7.20 32.81
N LYS A 42 -35.08 6.47 31.75
CA LYS A 42 -36.35 5.74 31.66
C LYS A 42 -36.42 4.58 32.64
N PHE A 43 -35.34 3.82 32.77
CA PHE A 43 -35.27 2.67 33.67
C PHE A 43 -35.39 3.09 35.14
N LEU A 44 -34.65 4.13 35.56
CA LEU A 44 -34.75 4.65 36.92
C LEU A 44 -36.11 5.33 37.17
N SER A 45 -36.71 5.95 36.16
CA SER A 45 -38.09 6.47 36.26
C SER A 45 -39.10 5.33 36.47
N TYR A 46 -38.92 4.20 35.78
CA TYR A 46 -39.74 3.01 35.98
C TYR A 46 -39.57 2.39 37.37
N ILE A 47 -38.35 2.33 37.90
CA ILE A 47 -38.09 1.88 39.28
C ILE A 47 -38.76 2.82 40.28
N ALA A 48 -38.58 4.14 40.13
CA ALA A 48 -39.22 5.14 40.98
C ALA A 48 -40.75 4.98 40.98
N TYR A 49 -41.34 4.70 39.81
CA TYR A 49 -42.76 4.38 39.70
C TYR A 49 -43.15 3.11 40.48
N ARG A 50 -42.43 2.00 40.28
CA ARG A 50 -42.73 0.71 40.95
C ARG A 50 -42.62 0.80 42.47
N LEU A 51 -41.75 1.66 42.97
CA LEU A 51 -41.55 1.91 44.40
C LEU A 51 -42.41 3.07 44.94
N ALA A 52 -43.34 3.62 44.14
CA ALA A 52 -44.15 4.79 44.49
C ALA A 52 -43.32 6.02 44.94
N ALA A 53 -42.08 6.13 44.47
CA ALA A 53 -41.09 7.13 44.83
C ALA A 53 -41.17 8.40 43.93
N TYR A 54 -42.34 9.05 43.92
CA TYR A 54 -42.59 10.21 43.05
C TYR A 54 -41.63 11.38 43.28
N ALA A 55 -41.27 11.66 44.54
CA ALA A 55 -40.31 12.72 44.88
C ALA A 55 -38.92 12.48 44.25
N SER A 56 -38.47 11.22 44.20
CA SER A 56 -37.20 10.83 43.58
C SER A 56 -37.21 11.07 42.07
N PHE A 57 -38.36 10.83 41.41
CA PHE A 57 -38.51 11.10 39.98
C PHE A 57 -38.45 12.60 39.67
N LEU A 58 -39.11 13.46 40.46
CA LEU A 58 -39.02 14.91 40.30
C LEU A 58 -37.57 15.38 40.42
N MET A 59 -36.84 14.82 41.39
CA MET A 59 -35.43 15.13 41.60
C MET A 59 -34.53 14.78 40.41
N PHE A 60 -34.96 13.97 39.43
CA PHE A 60 -34.13 13.73 38.22
C PHE A 60 -33.99 14.96 37.33
N LEU A 61 -35.02 15.82 37.31
CA LEU A 61 -35.07 17.05 36.51
C LEU A 61 -34.34 18.23 37.15
N GLU A 62 -34.07 18.14 38.45
CA GLU A 62 -33.43 19.21 39.22
C GLU A 62 -31.91 19.26 39.04
N ASP A 63 -31.27 20.31 39.55
CA ASP A 63 -29.81 20.46 39.46
C ASP A 63 -29.06 19.50 40.43
N THR A 64 -27.78 19.24 40.13
CA THR A 64 -26.92 18.35 40.94
C THR A 64 -26.82 18.79 42.41
N ILE A 65 -26.81 20.10 42.67
CA ILE A 65 -26.76 20.65 44.04
C ILE A 65 -28.04 20.33 44.81
N GLN A 66 -29.21 20.46 44.17
CA GLN A 66 -30.51 20.15 44.78
C GLN A 66 -30.66 18.64 45.02
N LYS A 67 -30.18 17.80 44.10
CA LYS A 67 -30.12 16.34 44.28
C LYS A 67 -29.27 15.94 45.50
N LEU A 68 -28.10 16.56 45.67
CA LEU A 68 -27.24 16.33 46.83
C LEU A 68 -27.89 16.81 48.14
N TYR A 69 -28.51 17.99 48.11
CA TYR A 69 -29.24 18.51 49.27
C TYR A 69 -30.39 17.59 49.67
N PHE A 70 -31.17 17.10 48.69
CA PHE A 70 -32.26 16.14 48.92
C PHE A 70 -31.77 14.88 49.63
N VAL A 71 -30.66 14.29 49.15
CA VAL A 71 -30.04 13.11 49.77
C VAL A 71 -29.56 13.40 51.19
N SER A 72 -28.93 14.57 51.41
CA SER A 72 -28.44 14.95 52.74
C SER A 72 -29.57 15.22 53.74
N ALA A 73 -30.69 15.77 53.29
CA ALA A 73 -31.82 16.15 54.13
C ALA A 73 -32.73 14.95 54.46
N HIS A 74 -32.92 14.02 53.51
CA HIS A 74 -33.78 12.84 53.70
C HIS A 74 -33.04 11.62 54.28
N GLY A 75 -31.71 11.67 54.40
CA GLY A 75 -30.89 10.53 54.83
C GLY A 75 -30.88 9.38 53.83
N ILE A 76 -30.27 8.25 54.19
CA ILE A 76 -30.17 7.06 53.32
C ILE A 76 -31.48 6.24 53.42
N GLY A 77 -32.50 6.67 52.68
CA GLY A 77 -33.78 5.96 52.52
C GLY A 77 -34.02 5.48 51.08
N GLU A 78 -35.13 4.77 50.84
CA GLU A 78 -35.51 4.23 49.53
C GLU A 78 -35.55 5.33 48.44
N HIS A 79 -36.06 6.51 48.77
CA HIS A 79 -36.13 7.65 47.85
C HIS A 79 -34.75 8.23 47.52
N SER A 80 -33.85 8.31 48.51
CA SER A 80 -32.52 8.87 48.35
C SER A 80 -31.60 7.94 47.56
N TRP A 81 -31.74 6.62 47.72
CA TRP A 81 -30.97 5.62 46.96
C TRP A 81 -31.19 5.75 45.45
N ILE A 82 -32.43 5.94 45.02
CA ILE A 82 -32.76 6.13 43.60
C ILE A 82 -32.09 7.38 43.04
N VAL A 83 -32.07 8.47 43.81
CA VAL A 83 -31.43 9.74 43.42
C VAL A 83 -29.91 9.61 43.39
N ILE A 84 -29.30 8.91 44.35
CA ILE A 84 -27.84 8.63 44.35
C ILE A 84 -27.44 7.82 43.11
N VAL A 85 -28.16 6.74 42.83
CA VAL A 85 -27.89 5.89 41.65
C VAL A 85 -28.05 6.69 40.35
N PHE A 86 -29.06 7.55 40.26
CA PHE A 86 -29.22 8.46 39.12
C PHE A 86 -28.05 9.45 38.99
N LEU A 87 -27.61 10.05 40.10
CA LEU A 87 -26.51 11.01 40.14
C LEU A 87 -25.17 10.43 39.68
N ILE A 88 -24.99 9.11 39.79
CA ILE A 88 -23.79 8.40 39.32
C ILE A 88 -23.98 7.91 37.88
N LEU A 89 -25.07 7.17 37.60
CA LEU A 89 -25.24 6.50 36.31
C LEU A 89 -25.56 7.46 35.17
N PHE A 90 -26.28 8.55 35.42
CA PHE A 90 -26.68 9.47 34.35
C PHE A 90 -25.48 10.26 33.78
N PRO A 91 -24.57 10.83 34.59
CA PRO A 91 -23.32 11.38 34.08
C PRO A 91 -22.40 10.32 33.48
N ALA A 92 -22.26 9.14 34.12
CA ALA A 92 -21.40 8.07 33.60
C ALA A 92 -21.85 7.59 32.21
N ALA A 93 -23.16 7.47 31.97
CA ALA A 93 -23.73 7.17 30.65
C ALA A 93 -23.44 8.28 29.63
N GLY A 94 -23.30 9.53 30.07
CA GLY A 94 -22.92 10.67 29.22
C GLY A 94 -21.46 10.67 28.77
N PHE A 95 -20.58 9.98 29.51
CA PHE A 95 -19.17 9.78 29.16
C PHE A 95 -18.93 8.44 28.44
N TYR A 96 -19.99 7.72 28.07
CA TYR A 96 -19.88 6.41 27.44
C TYR A 96 -19.17 6.47 26.09
N ASP A 97 -19.39 7.53 25.32
CA ASP A 97 -18.68 7.81 24.06
C ASP A 97 -17.17 7.93 24.28
N THR A 98 -16.74 8.65 25.31
CA THR A 98 -15.33 8.74 25.72
C THR A 98 -14.76 7.38 26.12
N GLY A 99 -15.57 6.53 26.77
CA GLY A 99 -15.19 5.14 27.08
C GLY A 99 -14.95 4.29 25.83
N LEU A 100 -15.79 4.44 24.79
CA LEU A 100 -15.61 3.77 23.50
C LEU A 100 -14.34 4.23 22.78
N TRP A 101 -14.00 5.53 22.87
CA TRP A 101 -12.73 6.08 22.40
C TRP A 101 -11.52 5.59 23.19
N ALA A 102 -11.65 5.40 24.50
CA ALA A 102 -10.56 4.88 25.34
C ALA A 102 -10.19 3.42 25.03
N LEU A 103 -11.15 2.64 24.50
CA LEU A 103 -10.95 1.25 24.07
C LEU A 103 -10.45 1.14 22.62
N ASP A 104 -10.02 2.24 22.02
CA ASP A 104 -9.65 2.33 20.61
C ASP A 104 -8.18 1.97 20.36
N ALA A 105 -7.89 0.70 20.15
CA ALA A 105 -6.53 0.23 19.83
C ALA A 105 -6.55 -0.88 18.77
N PRO A 106 -5.94 -0.71 17.58
CA PRO A 106 -5.19 0.46 17.08
C PRO A 106 -6.06 1.62 16.54
N GLY A 107 -7.39 1.47 16.49
CA GLY A 107 -8.33 2.52 16.07
C GLY A 107 -8.35 2.86 14.57
N TYR A 108 -7.36 2.37 13.83
CA TYR A 108 -7.21 2.55 12.39
C TYR A 108 -6.83 1.22 11.74
N ILE A 109 -7.26 1.06 10.50
CA ILE A 109 -6.78 0.01 9.60
C ILE A 109 -6.16 0.67 8.37
N ILE A 110 -5.16 0.03 7.78
CA ILE A 110 -4.58 0.49 6.53
C ILE A 110 -5.45 -0.04 5.40
N LYS A 111 -6.04 0.86 4.61
CA LYS A 111 -6.79 0.51 3.41
C LYS A 111 -5.91 0.79 2.20
N SER A 112 -5.72 -0.22 1.35
CA SER A 112 -5.08 -0.04 0.04
C SER A 112 -6.15 0.31 -0.99
N ASN A 113 -5.97 1.45 -1.67
CA ASN A 113 -6.75 1.85 -2.82
C ASN A 113 -5.86 1.84 -4.06
N ILE A 114 -6.40 1.41 -5.20
CA ILE A 114 -5.69 1.42 -6.48
C ILE A 114 -6.12 2.66 -7.26
N VAL A 115 -5.17 3.51 -7.59
CA VAL A 115 -5.41 4.80 -8.26
C VAL A 115 -4.46 4.94 -9.44
N ASN A 116 -4.81 5.75 -10.44
CA ASN A 116 -3.91 6.07 -11.56
C ASN A 116 -2.67 6.82 -11.04
N ALA A 117 -1.49 6.50 -11.57
CA ALA A 117 -0.24 7.11 -11.15
C ALA A 117 -0.21 8.63 -11.41
N ARG A 118 -0.90 9.11 -12.46
CA ARG A 118 -1.01 10.56 -12.74
C ARG A 118 -1.57 11.35 -11.56
N SER A 119 -2.49 10.77 -10.77
CA SER A 119 -3.09 11.47 -9.62
C SER A 119 -2.07 11.86 -8.55
N PHE A 120 -0.86 11.28 -8.59
CA PHE A 120 0.22 11.56 -7.66
C PHE A 120 1.43 12.22 -8.34
N SER A 121 1.28 12.81 -9.54
CA SER A 121 2.38 13.49 -10.24
C SER A 121 3.02 14.59 -9.40
N ASP A 122 2.22 15.30 -8.59
CA ASP A 122 2.68 16.39 -7.71
C ASP A 122 3.48 15.86 -6.51
N GLN A 123 3.40 14.57 -6.21
CA GLN A 123 4.17 13.90 -5.17
C GLN A 123 5.44 13.24 -5.70
N ASN A 124 5.70 13.28 -7.00
CA ASN A 124 6.92 12.71 -7.58
C ASN A 124 8.14 13.45 -7.03
N VAL A 125 9.17 12.69 -6.65
CA VAL A 125 10.44 13.28 -6.25
C VAL A 125 11.10 13.92 -7.47
N PRO A 126 11.47 15.22 -7.43
CA PRO A 126 12.01 15.91 -8.60
C PRO A 126 13.27 15.28 -9.18
N ASN A 127 14.07 14.57 -8.39
CA ASN A 127 15.26 13.85 -8.84
C ASN A 127 15.21 12.41 -8.31
N ALA A 128 14.14 11.68 -8.63
CA ALA A 128 14.01 10.28 -8.26
C ALA A 128 15.23 9.47 -8.73
N ALA A 129 15.75 8.60 -7.86
CA ALA A 129 16.83 7.70 -8.24
C ALA A 129 16.35 6.76 -9.35
N TYR A 130 17.13 6.67 -10.44
CA TYR A 130 16.83 5.72 -11.52
C TYR A 130 17.55 4.39 -11.32
N ILE A 131 18.60 4.36 -10.48
CA ILE A 131 19.35 3.16 -10.11
C ILE A 131 18.93 2.74 -8.71
N ILE A 132 18.49 1.49 -8.57
CA ILE A 132 18.04 0.90 -7.31
C ILE A 132 18.93 -0.30 -7.01
N ASN A 133 19.65 -0.24 -5.91
CA ASN A 133 20.45 -1.35 -5.42
C ASN A 133 19.65 -2.08 -4.34
N ILE A 134 19.40 -3.37 -4.55
CA ILE A 134 18.64 -4.20 -3.63
C ILE A 134 19.61 -5.24 -3.05
N PRO A 135 20.34 -4.90 -1.96
CA PRO A 135 21.20 -5.86 -1.28
C PRO A 135 20.35 -6.86 -0.49
N GLY A 136 20.93 -8.03 -0.22
CA GLY A 136 20.30 -9.06 0.62
C GLY A 136 19.93 -10.34 -0.12
N SER A 137 19.59 -11.36 0.67
CA SER A 137 19.22 -12.67 0.17
C SER A 137 17.75 -12.72 -0.29
N ALA A 138 17.39 -13.74 -1.07
CA ALA A 138 16.03 -13.94 -1.60
C ALA A 138 14.89 -13.80 -0.56
N ASN A 139 15.14 -14.15 0.70
CA ASN A 139 14.13 -14.14 1.77
C ASN A 139 13.89 -12.76 2.40
N GLU A 140 14.77 -11.79 2.15
CA GLU A 140 14.75 -10.47 2.80
C GLU A 140 14.23 -9.37 1.87
N VAL A 141 14.14 -9.65 0.57
CA VAL A 141 13.81 -8.66 -0.45
C VAL A 141 12.30 -8.41 -0.54
N ASN A 142 11.88 -7.18 -0.24
CA ASN A 142 10.53 -6.69 -0.56
C ASN A 142 10.55 -5.90 -1.88
N LEU A 143 10.17 -6.55 -2.98
CA LEU A 143 10.24 -5.96 -4.33
C LEU A 143 9.41 -4.69 -4.48
N GLU A 144 8.17 -4.68 -4.01
CA GLU A 144 7.24 -3.55 -4.17
C GLU A 144 7.80 -2.28 -3.54
N ARG A 145 8.31 -2.41 -2.30
CA ARG A 145 8.86 -1.28 -1.54
C ARG A 145 10.22 -0.84 -2.06
N SER A 146 11.08 -1.80 -2.41
CA SER A 146 12.41 -1.50 -2.94
C SER A 146 12.32 -0.82 -4.30
N ILE A 147 11.47 -1.31 -5.20
CA ILE A 147 11.30 -0.73 -6.54
C ILE A 147 10.46 0.55 -6.49
N SER A 148 9.59 0.77 -5.49
CA SER A 148 8.89 2.06 -5.34
C SER A 148 9.73 3.12 -4.63
N SER A 149 10.88 2.75 -4.05
CA SER A 149 11.71 3.67 -3.27
C SER A 149 12.10 4.93 -4.03
N GLU A 150 12.08 6.06 -3.34
CA GLU A 150 12.47 7.38 -3.87
C GLU A 150 11.70 7.87 -5.10
N LEU A 151 10.58 7.23 -5.46
CA LEU A 151 9.72 7.67 -6.56
C LEU A 151 8.76 8.79 -6.11
N TYR A 152 8.18 8.63 -4.92
CA TYR A 152 7.19 9.53 -4.34
C TYR A 152 7.65 10.05 -2.98
N MET A 153 7.21 11.26 -2.61
CA MET A 153 7.46 11.85 -1.29
C MET A 153 6.71 11.12 -0.17
N GLN A 154 5.61 10.44 -0.49
CA GLN A 154 4.78 9.66 0.43
C GLN A 154 4.98 8.15 0.20
N ASN A 155 4.53 7.33 1.15
CA ASN A 155 4.71 5.87 1.11
C ASN A 155 3.72 5.21 0.13
N ILE A 156 3.95 5.42 -1.17
CA ILE A 156 3.21 4.82 -2.27
C ILE A 156 3.94 3.55 -2.71
N THR A 157 3.20 2.46 -2.84
CA THR A 157 3.76 1.20 -3.36
C THR A 157 3.37 1.04 -4.83
N LEU A 158 4.33 0.60 -5.63
CA LEU A 158 4.05 0.21 -7.00
C LEU A 158 3.23 -1.08 -6.98
N ILE A 159 2.33 -1.20 -7.94
CA ILE A 159 1.61 -2.45 -8.19
C ILE A 159 1.88 -2.89 -9.61
N ASN A 160 1.68 -4.17 -9.84
CA ASN A 160 1.62 -4.70 -11.18
C ASN A 160 0.39 -4.14 -11.89
N THR A 161 0.62 -3.52 -13.05
CA THR A 161 -0.41 -2.86 -13.84
C THR A 161 -0.74 -3.58 -15.13
N HIS A 162 0.00 -4.65 -15.47
CA HIS A 162 -0.02 -5.31 -16.78
C HIS A 162 -0.06 -4.27 -17.91
N LEU A 163 1.09 -3.68 -18.19
CA LEU A 163 1.21 -2.68 -19.25
C LEU A 163 0.76 -3.27 -20.59
N PRO A 164 0.04 -2.49 -21.42
CA PRO A 164 -0.26 -2.94 -22.77
C PRO A 164 1.07 -3.16 -23.51
N ILE A 165 1.24 -4.33 -24.13
CA ILE A 165 2.40 -4.65 -24.96
C ILE A 165 2.07 -4.22 -26.40
N SER A 166 2.93 -3.43 -27.02
CA SER A 166 2.84 -3.03 -28.42
C SER A 166 4.23 -3.08 -29.01
N GLN A 167 4.54 -4.16 -29.72
CA GLN A 167 5.88 -4.40 -30.26
C GLN A 167 5.83 -4.19 -31.78
N GLU A 168 6.67 -3.29 -32.28
CA GLU A 168 6.84 -3.07 -33.72
C GLU A 168 8.31 -3.29 -34.10
N VAL A 169 8.57 -4.26 -34.98
CA VAL A 169 9.91 -4.59 -35.49
C VAL A 169 9.88 -4.70 -37.01
N VAL A 170 11.04 -4.54 -37.62
CA VAL A 170 11.25 -4.71 -39.06
C VAL A 170 12.01 -6.01 -39.32
N ALA A 171 11.87 -6.56 -40.53
CA ALA A 171 12.66 -7.71 -40.94
C ALA A 171 14.17 -7.38 -40.92
N PRO A 172 15.04 -8.35 -40.59
CA PRO A 172 16.49 -8.14 -40.61
C PRO A 172 16.98 -7.63 -41.97
N LEU A 173 17.75 -6.54 -41.96
CA LEU A 173 18.33 -5.97 -43.20
C LEU A 173 19.64 -6.66 -43.60
N GLN A 174 20.26 -7.39 -42.68
CA GLN A 174 21.52 -8.09 -42.87
C GLN A 174 21.42 -9.51 -42.30
N ASN A 175 21.96 -10.48 -43.01
CA ASN A 175 22.08 -11.85 -42.50
C ASN A 175 23.12 -11.93 -41.40
N LEU A 176 22.90 -12.84 -40.45
CA LEU A 176 23.87 -13.11 -39.38
C LEU A 176 25.17 -13.64 -39.98
N SER A 177 26.28 -13.06 -39.53
CA SER A 177 27.63 -13.42 -39.95
C SER A 177 28.62 -13.13 -38.83
N LEU A 178 29.86 -13.57 -38.97
CA LEU A 178 30.91 -13.24 -38.01
C LEU A 178 31.08 -11.73 -37.78
N GLU A 179 30.73 -10.90 -38.75
CA GLU A 179 30.80 -9.43 -38.64
C GLU A 179 29.47 -8.81 -38.18
N ASN A 180 28.35 -9.52 -38.39
CA ASN A 180 26.99 -9.07 -38.08
C ASN A 180 26.37 -9.89 -36.96
N GLN A 181 26.44 -9.36 -35.74
CA GLN A 181 25.77 -9.94 -34.57
C GLN A 181 24.24 -9.83 -34.65
N PRO A 182 23.50 -10.68 -33.90
CA PRO A 182 22.07 -10.56 -33.66
C PRO A 182 21.62 -9.18 -33.19
N ARG A 183 20.52 -8.70 -33.79
CA ARG A 183 19.95 -7.37 -33.56
C ARG A 183 18.43 -7.38 -33.64
N ILE A 184 17.79 -6.52 -32.85
CA ILE A 184 16.38 -6.16 -32.99
C ILE A 184 16.34 -4.96 -33.93
N TRP A 185 15.69 -5.11 -35.07
CA TRP A 185 15.60 -4.09 -36.10
C TRP A 185 14.37 -3.21 -35.84
N LEU A 186 14.61 -1.94 -35.53
CA LEU A 186 13.60 -0.99 -35.07
C LEU A 186 13.07 -0.12 -36.22
N ASP A 187 13.83 0.02 -37.31
CA ASP A 187 13.37 0.74 -38.51
C ASP A 187 13.92 0.13 -39.81
N PRO A 188 13.39 0.53 -40.97
CA PRO A 188 13.86 0.08 -42.29
C PRO A 188 15.19 0.73 -42.73
N GLN A 189 15.72 1.69 -41.98
CA GLN A 189 16.97 2.41 -42.28
C GLN A 189 18.19 1.78 -41.59
N GLY A 190 17.97 0.75 -40.78
CA GLY A 190 19.00 0.00 -40.06
C GLY A 190 19.21 0.42 -38.61
N TRP A 191 18.31 1.24 -38.05
CA TRP A 191 18.27 1.48 -36.62
C TRP A 191 17.97 0.17 -35.90
N SER A 192 18.90 -0.23 -35.03
CA SER A 192 18.84 -1.53 -34.39
C SER A 192 19.59 -1.53 -33.07
N VAL A 193 19.22 -2.49 -32.22
CA VAL A 193 19.81 -2.67 -30.89
C VAL A 193 20.25 -4.12 -30.74
N GLY A 194 21.38 -4.32 -30.07
CA GLY A 194 21.98 -5.60 -29.80
C GLY A 194 22.68 -5.64 -28.46
N LEU A 195 23.30 -6.78 -28.18
CA LEU A 195 24.02 -7.04 -26.93
C LEU A 195 25.49 -6.65 -27.08
N ASP A 196 26.14 -6.35 -25.96
CA ASP A 196 27.61 -6.20 -25.86
C ASP A 196 28.37 -7.52 -25.88
N LEU A 197 27.66 -8.63 -25.68
CA LEU A 197 28.20 -9.96 -25.84
C LEU A 197 28.38 -10.26 -27.33
N SER A 198 29.63 -10.44 -27.72
CA SER A 198 30.05 -10.82 -29.07
C SER A 198 31.08 -11.93 -28.99
N TRP A 199 31.22 -12.68 -30.08
CA TRP A 199 32.31 -13.65 -30.19
C TRP A 199 33.67 -12.92 -30.06
N PRO A 200 34.70 -13.57 -29.48
CA PRO A 200 35.99 -12.92 -29.23
C PRO A 200 36.64 -12.42 -30.54
N ALA A 201 37.37 -11.30 -30.46
CA ALA A 201 38.06 -10.77 -31.62
C ALA A 201 39.11 -11.77 -32.15
N PRO A 202 39.34 -11.87 -33.48
CA PRO A 202 40.31 -12.81 -34.04
C PRO A 202 41.74 -12.69 -33.49
N ALA A 203 42.13 -11.50 -33.08
CA ALA A 203 43.42 -11.24 -32.43
C ALA A 203 43.58 -11.97 -31.07
N ASN A 204 42.48 -12.40 -30.45
CA ASN A 204 42.48 -13.07 -29.15
C ASN A 204 42.45 -14.59 -29.28
N PHE A 205 42.37 -15.14 -30.50
CA PHE A 205 42.32 -16.59 -30.70
C PHE A 205 43.62 -17.26 -30.33
N GLY A 206 43.48 -18.35 -29.58
CA GLY A 206 44.54 -19.30 -29.29
C GLY A 206 44.62 -20.35 -30.39
N SER A 207 44.91 -21.59 -29.96
CA SER A 207 45.20 -22.72 -30.83
C SER A 207 44.03 -23.19 -31.71
N SER A 208 42.78 -22.91 -31.32
CA SER A 208 41.60 -23.29 -32.10
C SER A 208 40.37 -22.42 -31.80
N CYS A 209 39.54 -22.18 -32.81
CA CYS A 209 38.27 -21.47 -32.69
C CYS A 209 37.30 -21.96 -33.76
N THR A 210 36.07 -22.32 -33.36
CA THR A 210 35.05 -22.89 -34.25
C THR A 210 33.76 -22.05 -34.20
N PRO A 211 33.77 -20.83 -34.77
CA PRO A 211 32.57 -20.02 -34.82
C PRO A 211 31.64 -20.55 -35.92
N ASN A 212 30.34 -20.55 -35.65
CA ASN A 212 29.30 -20.99 -36.58
C ASN A 212 28.09 -20.05 -36.46
N SER A 213 27.56 -19.62 -37.60
CA SER A 213 26.39 -18.76 -37.68
C SER A 213 25.32 -19.44 -38.54
N THR A 214 24.09 -19.37 -38.06
CA THR A 214 22.86 -19.75 -38.76
C THR A 214 21.99 -18.50 -38.93
N ASP A 215 20.83 -18.62 -39.55
CA ASP A 215 19.93 -17.48 -39.78
C ASP A 215 19.44 -16.81 -38.49
N THR A 216 19.38 -17.54 -37.38
CA THR A 216 18.86 -17.05 -36.09
C THR A 216 19.83 -17.17 -34.92
N GLN A 217 20.96 -17.85 -35.09
CA GLN A 217 21.88 -18.11 -33.98
C GLN A 217 23.33 -17.96 -34.39
N GLN A 218 24.14 -17.48 -33.46
CA GLN A 218 25.59 -17.49 -33.56
C GLN A 218 26.17 -18.23 -32.38
N LYS A 219 27.06 -19.17 -32.64
CA LYS A 219 27.73 -19.96 -31.61
C LYS A 219 29.23 -19.99 -31.85
N TRP A 220 30.00 -20.04 -30.78
CA TRP A 220 31.45 -20.22 -30.87
C TRP A 220 31.97 -21.08 -29.73
N ALA A 221 33.06 -21.78 -30.04
CA ALA A 221 33.90 -22.44 -29.06
C ALA A 221 35.35 -22.15 -29.43
N CYS A 222 36.02 -21.32 -28.63
CA CYS A 222 37.33 -20.77 -28.96
C CYS A 222 38.27 -20.81 -27.76
N HIS A 223 39.43 -21.43 -27.96
CA HIS A 223 40.56 -21.25 -27.07
C HIS A 223 41.11 -19.83 -27.27
N LEU A 224 41.51 -19.20 -26.17
CA LEU A 224 41.95 -17.81 -26.13
C LEU A 224 43.41 -17.74 -25.70
N ASN A 225 44.13 -16.76 -26.26
CA ASN A 225 45.46 -16.45 -25.81
C ASN A 225 45.42 -15.77 -24.43
N ASN A 226 46.14 -16.34 -23.46
CA ASN A 226 46.19 -15.85 -22.08
C ASN A 226 46.66 -14.39 -21.94
N THR A 227 47.42 -13.87 -22.91
CA THR A 227 47.86 -12.46 -22.90
C THR A 227 46.70 -11.46 -23.02
N SER A 228 45.57 -11.86 -23.60
CA SER A 228 44.38 -11.03 -23.81
C SER A 228 43.28 -11.20 -22.74
N THR A 229 43.49 -12.09 -21.78
CA THR A 229 42.43 -12.49 -20.83
C THR A 229 42.17 -11.46 -19.76
N ASN A 230 43.17 -10.65 -19.39
CA ASN A 230 42.97 -9.57 -18.43
C ASN A 230 41.98 -8.52 -18.97
N ASP A 231 42.06 -8.18 -20.25
CA ASP A 231 41.14 -7.24 -20.88
C ASP A 231 39.71 -7.82 -20.98
N LEU A 232 39.59 -9.10 -21.32
CA LEU A 232 38.30 -9.81 -21.29
C LEU A 232 37.74 -9.97 -19.87
N PHE A 233 38.61 -10.10 -18.88
CA PHE A 233 38.23 -10.23 -17.48
C PHE A 233 37.68 -8.90 -16.94
N THR A 234 38.35 -7.79 -17.26
CA THR A 234 38.05 -6.46 -16.74
C THR A 234 36.96 -5.70 -17.52
N ARG A 235 36.61 -6.15 -18.73
CA ARG A 235 35.54 -5.55 -19.54
C ARG A 235 34.19 -5.58 -18.81
N SER A 236 33.51 -4.44 -18.75
CA SER A 236 32.12 -4.33 -18.31
C SER A 236 31.19 -5.10 -19.24
N PHE A 237 29.99 -5.43 -18.75
CA PHE A 237 28.95 -6.07 -19.56
C PHE A 237 27.57 -5.57 -19.13
N GLY A 238 26.51 -5.83 -19.89
CA GLY A 238 25.20 -5.17 -19.75
C GLY A 238 25.17 -3.76 -20.37
N GLU A 239 25.95 -3.53 -21.42
CA GLU A 239 26.03 -2.27 -22.15
C GLU A 239 25.44 -2.43 -23.56
N PRO A 240 24.15 -2.17 -23.78
CA PRO A 240 23.49 -2.46 -25.05
C PRO A 240 24.12 -1.65 -26.18
N HIS A 241 24.37 -2.32 -27.30
CA HIS A 241 24.95 -1.73 -28.50
C HIS A 241 23.84 -1.19 -29.41
N ILE A 242 23.97 0.06 -29.85
CA ILE A 242 22.96 0.76 -30.64
C ILE A 242 23.55 1.19 -31.98
N TRP A 243 22.97 0.70 -33.08
CA TRP A 243 23.30 1.12 -34.44
C TRP A 243 22.22 2.07 -34.94
N TRP A 244 22.60 3.26 -35.40
CA TRP A 244 21.64 4.27 -35.86
C TRP A 244 21.19 4.08 -37.31
N ASP A 245 22.01 3.39 -38.09
CA ASP A 245 21.78 3.06 -39.49
C ASP A 245 22.53 1.78 -39.89
N SER A 246 22.26 1.27 -41.09
CA SER A 246 22.89 0.04 -41.60
C SER A 246 24.35 0.20 -42.01
N ALA A 247 24.85 1.43 -42.17
CA ALA A 247 26.21 1.72 -42.62
C ALA A 247 27.21 1.91 -41.46
N THR A 248 26.69 2.17 -40.26
CA THR A 248 27.44 2.40 -39.04
C THR A 248 28.11 1.09 -38.60
N LEU A 249 29.44 1.03 -38.65
CA LEU A 249 30.21 -0.12 -38.20
C LEU A 249 30.43 -0.15 -36.68
N GLN A 250 30.52 1.02 -36.04
CA GLN A 250 30.73 1.14 -34.59
C GLN A 250 29.42 1.53 -33.89
N PRO A 251 28.87 0.67 -33.01
CA PRO A 251 27.67 1.02 -32.25
C PRO A 251 27.96 2.11 -31.23
N ASP A 252 26.96 2.94 -30.96
CA ASP A 252 26.96 3.75 -29.74
C ASP A 252 26.63 2.83 -28.57
N ILE A 253 27.32 3.03 -27.45
CA ILE A 253 27.18 2.22 -26.25
C ILE A 253 26.51 3.06 -25.17
N LEU A 254 25.49 2.49 -24.51
CA LEU A 254 24.95 3.12 -23.31
C LEU A 254 25.85 2.81 -22.12
N ALA A 255 26.89 3.63 -21.95
CA ALA A 255 27.72 3.57 -20.75
C ALA A 255 26.96 4.23 -19.58
N PRO A 256 26.74 3.52 -18.46
CA PRO A 256 26.16 4.15 -17.28
C PRO A 256 27.14 5.18 -16.70
N ILE A 257 26.60 6.23 -16.06
CA ILE A 257 27.42 7.26 -15.42
C ILE A 257 28.18 6.61 -14.25
N PHE A 258 29.50 6.51 -14.37
CA PHE A 258 30.38 5.74 -13.46
C PHE A 258 30.17 6.05 -11.96
N LYS A 259 29.83 7.31 -11.62
CA LYS A 259 29.59 7.73 -10.22
C LYS A 259 28.29 7.18 -9.64
N GLU A 260 27.35 6.73 -10.47
CA GLU A 260 25.98 6.40 -10.07
C GLU A 260 25.69 4.89 -10.13
N ASN A 261 26.43 4.12 -10.94
CA ASN A 261 26.13 2.71 -11.21
C ASN A 261 27.13 1.72 -10.58
N LEU A 262 26.70 1.02 -9.52
CA LEU A 262 27.48 -0.04 -8.87
C LEU A 262 27.73 -1.26 -9.77
N TRP A 263 26.97 -1.43 -10.86
CA TRP A 263 27.20 -2.52 -11.81
C TRP A 263 28.61 -2.47 -12.40
N TYR A 264 29.17 -1.27 -12.60
CA TYR A 264 30.53 -1.12 -13.12
C TYR A 264 31.60 -1.58 -12.11
N THR A 265 31.34 -1.47 -10.79
CA THR A 265 32.27 -1.96 -9.77
C THR A 265 32.09 -3.46 -9.51
N LEU A 266 30.86 -3.96 -9.61
CA LEU A 266 30.55 -5.37 -9.50
C LEU A 266 31.01 -6.15 -10.73
N GLY A 267 30.92 -5.57 -11.92
CA GLY A 267 31.12 -6.20 -13.22
C GLY A 267 32.49 -6.89 -13.39
N PRO A 268 33.61 -6.14 -13.32
CA PRO A 268 34.97 -6.67 -13.44
C PRO A 268 35.38 -7.56 -12.25
N ASN A 269 34.84 -7.30 -11.06
CA ASN A 269 35.33 -7.87 -9.78
C ASN A 269 34.71 -9.20 -9.39
N GLY A 270 34.42 -10.08 -10.34
CA GLY A 270 34.15 -11.49 -10.07
C GLY A 270 32.93 -11.82 -9.19
N SER A 271 32.12 -10.88 -8.69
CA SER A 271 30.91 -11.23 -7.93
C SER A 271 29.79 -11.76 -8.82
N SER A 272 28.96 -12.68 -8.32
CA SER A 272 27.72 -13.08 -8.98
C SER A 272 26.65 -12.02 -8.75
N ALA A 273 25.98 -11.55 -9.80
CA ALA A 273 25.01 -10.46 -9.66
C ALA A 273 24.01 -10.47 -10.82
N VAL A 274 22.86 -9.81 -10.59
CA VAL A 274 21.83 -9.57 -11.60
C VAL A 274 21.63 -8.08 -11.76
N MET A 275 21.53 -7.61 -13.00
CA MET A 275 21.07 -6.29 -13.35
C MET A 275 19.87 -6.42 -14.29
N LYS A 276 18.87 -5.60 -14.05
CA LYS A 276 17.82 -5.32 -15.05
C LYS A 276 17.84 -3.83 -15.36
N GLN A 277 17.60 -3.47 -16.60
CA GLN A 277 17.44 -2.09 -17.00
C GLN A 277 16.35 -1.89 -18.05
N ILE A 278 15.57 -0.83 -17.88
CA ILE A 278 14.61 -0.36 -18.88
C ILE A 278 15.28 0.74 -19.71
N LEU A 279 15.44 0.42 -20.99
CA LEU A 279 16.07 1.24 -22.01
C LEU A 279 14.98 1.95 -22.81
N THR A 280 15.20 3.20 -23.16
CA THR A 280 14.33 3.96 -24.07
C THR A 280 15.18 4.52 -25.20
N LEU A 281 14.90 4.07 -26.42
CA LEU A 281 15.60 4.48 -27.62
C LEU A 281 14.63 5.33 -28.46
N THR A 282 15.01 6.56 -28.77
CA THR A 282 14.18 7.46 -29.58
C THR A 282 14.96 7.94 -30.79
N LYS A 283 14.39 7.75 -31.98
CA LYS A 283 14.90 8.26 -33.25
C LYS A 283 13.78 9.00 -33.95
N SER A 284 13.97 10.29 -34.19
CA SER A 284 12.92 11.17 -34.72
C SER A 284 11.65 11.08 -33.85
N GLN A 285 10.51 10.68 -34.43
CA GLN A 285 9.24 10.53 -33.72
C GLN A 285 9.02 9.11 -33.15
N ARG A 286 9.89 8.15 -33.42
CA ARG A 286 9.70 6.78 -32.93
C ARG A 286 10.45 6.56 -31.62
N ARG A 287 9.74 6.07 -30.61
CA ARG A 287 10.29 5.67 -29.30
C ARG A 287 10.04 4.19 -29.07
N ASN A 288 11.09 3.48 -28.68
CA ASN A 288 11.07 2.07 -28.32
C ASN A 288 11.56 1.91 -26.89
N THR A 289 10.80 1.18 -26.08
CA THR A 289 11.14 0.82 -24.70
C THR A 289 11.52 -0.65 -24.68
N LEU A 290 12.73 -0.94 -24.19
CA LEU A 290 13.27 -2.29 -24.09
C LEU A 290 13.60 -2.62 -22.63
N LEU A 291 13.52 -3.91 -22.29
CA LEU A 291 13.99 -4.45 -21.03
C LEU A 291 15.22 -5.30 -21.30
N GLU A 292 16.32 -4.93 -20.67
CA GLU A 292 17.52 -5.75 -20.60
C GLU A 292 17.60 -6.44 -19.24
N THR A 293 17.89 -7.73 -19.26
CA THR A 293 18.21 -8.53 -18.08
C THR A 293 19.57 -9.15 -18.28
N VAL A 294 20.49 -8.86 -17.39
CA VAL A 294 21.86 -9.34 -17.41
C VAL A 294 22.14 -10.03 -16.09
N TRP A 295 22.71 -11.22 -16.12
CA TRP A 295 23.22 -11.86 -14.92
C TRP A 295 24.57 -12.50 -15.17
N LYS A 296 25.32 -12.69 -14.08
CA LYS A 296 26.56 -13.44 -14.10
C LYS A 296 26.70 -14.29 -12.85
N ALA A 297 27.40 -15.41 -13.03
CA ALA A 297 27.96 -16.23 -11.97
C ALA A 297 29.46 -16.34 -12.23
N THR A 298 30.29 -16.15 -11.21
CA THR A 298 31.75 -16.20 -11.39
C THR A 298 32.40 -16.95 -10.24
N MET A 299 33.04 -18.07 -10.56
CA MET A 299 33.95 -18.77 -9.66
C MET A 299 35.37 -18.27 -9.88
N SER A 300 36.14 -18.15 -8.80
CA SER A 300 37.55 -17.77 -8.87
C SER A 300 38.39 -18.59 -7.91
N THR A 301 39.63 -18.86 -8.31
CA THR A 301 40.59 -19.65 -7.53
C THR A 301 42.01 -19.13 -7.75
N PRO A 302 42.90 -19.19 -6.74
CA PRO A 302 44.31 -18.92 -6.95
C PRO A 302 44.92 -19.90 -7.98
N PRO A 303 46.00 -19.50 -8.67
CA PRO A 303 46.65 -20.30 -9.72
C PRO A 303 47.08 -21.70 -9.27
N SER A 304 47.42 -21.85 -7.99
CA SER A 304 47.92 -23.09 -7.41
C SER A 304 46.84 -24.13 -7.13
N VAL A 305 45.56 -23.76 -7.23
CA VAL A 305 44.43 -24.64 -6.91
C VAL A 305 43.50 -24.73 -8.14
N PRO A 306 43.54 -25.84 -8.91
CA PRO A 306 42.62 -26.03 -10.02
C PRO A 306 41.18 -26.19 -9.53
N PHE A 307 40.22 -25.82 -10.37
CA PHE A 307 38.81 -26.14 -10.11
C PHE A 307 38.60 -27.65 -10.14
N GLN A 308 37.76 -28.13 -9.22
CA GLN A 308 37.34 -29.52 -9.20
C GLN A 308 36.33 -29.77 -10.32
N ASP A 309 36.44 -30.93 -10.98
CA ASP A 309 35.54 -31.35 -12.06
C ASP A 309 34.07 -31.26 -11.66
N VAL A 310 33.75 -31.76 -10.46
CA VAL A 310 32.38 -31.74 -9.90
C VAL A 310 31.84 -30.32 -9.78
N GLU A 311 32.66 -29.35 -9.36
CA GLU A 311 32.23 -27.96 -9.18
C GLU A 311 32.02 -27.25 -10.54
N VAL A 312 32.86 -27.52 -11.53
CA VAL A 312 32.71 -27.00 -12.90
C VAL A 312 31.42 -27.54 -13.52
N LEU A 313 31.22 -28.86 -13.43
CA LEU A 313 30.03 -29.52 -13.96
C LEU A 313 28.76 -29.00 -13.29
N GLU A 314 28.74 -28.88 -11.96
CA GLU A 314 27.59 -28.38 -11.20
C GLU A 314 27.28 -26.91 -11.52
N LEU A 315 28.29 -26.04 -11.66
CA LEU A 315 28.04 -24.64 -12.06
C LEU A 315 27.37 -24.55 -13.43
N ILE A 316 27.91 -25.25 -14.44
CA ILE A 316 27.36 -25.26 -15.81
C ILE A 316 25.95 -25.87 -15.79
N ARG A 317 25.76 -26.96 -15.05
CA ARG A 317 24.46 -27.61 -14.89
C ARG A 317 23.42 -26.65 -14.32
N ARG A 318 23.74 -25.95 -13.22
CA ARG A 318 22.83 -24.99 -12.57
C ARG A 318 22.47 -23.83 -13.50
N ALA A 319 23.44 -23.29 -14.23
CA ALA A 319 23.19 -22.24 -15.21
C ALA A 319 22.27 -22.70 -16.37
N TRP A 320 22.34 -23.98 -16.74
CA TRP A 320 21.53 -24.56 -17.80
C TRP A 320 20.13 -24.96 -17.33
N ASN A 321 20.01 -25.42 -16.09
CA ASN A 321 18.79 -25.94 -15.53
C ASN A 321 18.75 -25.83 -14.00
N ASN A 322 17.58 -25.50 -13.47
CA ASN A 322 17.34 -25.30 -12.04
C ASN A 322 16.93 -26.60 -11.32
N ASP A 323 16.59 -27.66 -12.04
CA ASP A 323 16.19 -28.94 -11.43
C ASP A 323 17.44 -29.78 -11.07
N PRO A 324 17.76 -29.94 -9.77
CA PRO A 324 18.92 -30.72 -9.32
C PRO A 324 18.73 -32.22 -9.51
N ASP A 325 17.53 -32.70 -9.79
CA ASP A 325 17.21 -34.12 -9.97
C ASP A 325 17.18 -34.54 -11.45
N GLN A 326 17.23 -33.58 -12.38
CA GLN A 326 17.24 -33.87 -13.80
C GLN A 326 18.59 -34.45 -14.27
N ILE A 327 18.55 -35.55 -15.04
CA ILE A 327 19.73 -36.22 -15.58
C ILE A 327 20.58 -35.24 -16.40
N VAL A 328 21.89 -35.23 -16.15
CA VAL A 328 22.86 -34.39 -16.86
C VAL A 328 22.86 -34.74 -18.35
N ASN A 329 22.48 -33.77 -19.19
CA ASN A 329 22.52 -33.90 -20.64
C ASN A 329 23.98 -34.13 -21.11
N PRO A 330 24.25 -35.08 -22.02
CA PRO A 330 25.58 -35.26 -22.65
C PRO A 330 26.24 -33.96 -23.12
N GLU A 331 25.47 -32.98 -23.58
CA GLU A 331 25.99 -31.66 -24.00
C GLU A 331 26.57 -30.85 -22.83
N ILE A 332 25.91 -30.85 -21.66
CA ILE A 332 26.39 -30.17 -20.44
C ILE A 332 27.73 -30.77 -20.02
N LYS A 333 27.82 -32.11 -20.06
CA LYS A 333 29.05 -32.81 -19.74
C LYS A 333 30.17 -32.46 -20.73
N SER A 334 29.87 -32.44 -22.03
CA SER A 334 30.83 -32.03 -23.05
C SER A 334 31.39 -30.62 -22.83
N PHE A 335 30.56 -29.67 -22.36
CA PHE A 335 31.03 -28.33 -22.04
C PHE A 335 31.95 -28.30 -20.82
N ALA A 336 31.60 -29.06 -19.77
CA ALA A 336 32.46 -29.20 -18.60
C ALA A 336 33.81 -29.83 -18.97
N ASP A 337 33.79 -30.90 -19.78
CA ASP A 337 34.99 -31.59 -20.25
C ASP A 337 35.93 -30.64 -21.03
N GLU A 338 35.40 -29.75 -21.87
CA GLU A 338 36.18 -28.72 -22.59
C GLU A 338 36.80 -27.68 -21.64
N VAL A 339 36.08 -27.24 -20.60
CA VAL A 339 36.62 -26.36 -19.56
C VAL A 339 37.76 -27.05 -18.81
N MET A 340 37.58 -28.33 -18.44
CA MET A 340 38.60 -29.11 -17.77
C MET A 340 39.84 -29.35 -18.65
N LEU A 341 39.64 -29.56 -19.95
CA LEU A 341 40.70 -29.68 -20.94
C LEU A 341 41.51 -28.37 -21.05
N ALA A 342 40.83 -27.21 -21.11
CA ALA A 342 41.47 -25.91 -21.14
C ALA A 342 42.30 -25.66 -19.87
N GLN A 343 41.73 -25.99 -18.70
CA GLN A 343 42.44 -25.91 -17.42
C GLN A 343 43.69 -26.80 -17.40
N ALA A 344 43.61 -28.04 -17.88
CA ALA A 344 44.73 -28.97 -17.89
C ALA A 344 45.87 -28.53 -18.83
N ARG A 345 45.54 -27.81 -19.90
CA ARG A 345 46.51 -27.23 -20.85
C ARG A 345 47.08 -25.88 -20.39
N GLY A 346 46.45 -25.25 -19.40
CA GLY A 346 46.78 -23.88 -18.99
C GLY A 346 46.33 -22.83 -19.99
N ASP A 347 45.36 -23.14 -20.86
CA ASP A 347 44.80 -22.23 -21.85
C ASP A 347 43.52 -21.57 -21.33
N SER A 348 43.09 -20.48 -21.96
CA SER A 348 41.77 -19.89 -21.72
C SER A 348 40.76 -20.38 -22.76
N LEU A 349 39.48 -20.35 -22.43
CA LEU A 349 38.37 -20.83 -23.27
C LEU A 349 37.20 -19.86 -23.18
N SER A 350 36.58 -19.57 -24.32
CA SER A 350 35.30 -18.89 -24.42
C SER A 350 34.35 -19.70 -25.29
N LEU A 351 33.23 -20.06 -24.70
CA LEU A 351 32.09 -20.68 -25.34
C LEU A 351 30.96 -19.67 -25.31
N GLY A 352 30.18 -19.57 -26.37
CA GLY A 352 29.00 -18.73 -26.32
C GLY A 352 27.98 -19.00 -27.41
N LEU A 353 26.79 -18.48 -27.15
CA LEU A 353 25.61 -18.62 -27.97
C LEU A 353 24.84 -17.29 -27.94
N LEU A 354 24.55 -16.74 -29.10
CA LEU A 354 23.57 -15.69 -29.31
C LEU A 354 22.39 -16.25 -30.11
N ILE A 355 21.18 -15.87 -29.70
CA ILE A 355 19.92 -16.25 -30.34
C ILE A 355 19.16 -14.97 -30.65
N GLN A 356 18.76 -14.82 -31.92
CA GLN A 356 17.85 -13.78 -32.38
C GLN A 356 16.42 -14.33 -32.41
N GLU A 357 15.55 -13.72 -31.62
CA GLU A 357 14.09 -13.89 -31.68
C GLU A 357 13.48 -12.61 -32.30
N PRO A 358 12.21 -12.64 -32.77
CA PRO A 358 11.60 -11.47 -33.41
C PRO A 358 11.60 -10.20 -32.55
N PHE A 359 11.39 -10.35 -31.25
CA PHE A 359 11.27 -9.23 -30.30
C PHE A 359 12.33 -9.27 -29.19
N ALA A 360 13.29 -10.19 -29.27
CA ALA A 360 14.25 -10.42 -28.22
C ALA A 360 15.59 -10.91 -28.78
N ILE A 361 16.67 -10.63 -28.04
CA ILE A 361 17.98 -11.24 -28.29
C ILE A 361 18.46 -11.80 -26.97
N ARG A 362 18.93 -13.04 -27.00
CA ARG A 362 19.52 -13.70 -25.85
C ARG A 362 20.96 -14.06 -26.16
N ALA A 363 21.84 -13.81 -25.22
CA ALA A 363 23.23 -14.26 -25.25
C ALA A 363 23.54 -15.02 -23.99
N SER A 364 24.35 -16.07 -24.10
CA SER A 364 24.96 -16.72 -22.95
C SER A 364 26.37 -17.15 -23.29
N THR A 365 27.30 -16.93 -22.36
CA THR A 365 28.71 -17.25 -22.54
C THR A 365 29.24 -17.98 -21.32
N VAL A 366 30.05 -19.01 -21.54
CA VAL A 366 30.83 -19.71 -20.52
C VAL A 366 32.29 -19.47 -20.82
N GLU A 367 33.01 -18.89 -19.87
CA GLU A 367 34.39 -18.46 -20.05
C GLU A 367 35.27 -19.00 -18.93
N PHE A 368 36.28 -19.77 -19.30
CA PHE A 368 37.37 -20.12 -18.41
C PHE A 368 38.57 -19.25 -18.77
N LEU A 369 38.96 -18.37 -17.84
CA LEU A 369 40.00 -17.38 -18.05
C LEU A 369 41.16 -17.63 -17.09
N THR A 370 42.34 -17.84 -17.67
CA THR A 370 43.62 -17.83 -16.97
C THR A 370 44.12 -16.39 -16.99
N VAL A 371 43.88 -15.64 -15.91
CA VAL A 371 44.17 -14.20 -15.84
C VAL A 371 45.64 -13.99 -15.45
N LEU A 372 46.39 -13.38 -16.36
CA LEU A 372 47.80 -13.05 -16.16
C LEU A 372 47.96 -11.66 -15.54
N ASN A 373 49.07 -11.45 -14.82
CA ASN A 373 49.39 -10.17 -14.23
C ASN A 373 49.69 -9.15 -15.35
N PRO A 374 49.01 -7.98 -15.38
CA PRO A 374 49.26 -6.98 -16.42
C PRO A 374 50.68 -6.41 -16.39
N THR A 375 51.37 -6.44 -15.24
CA THR A 375 52.75 -5.94 -15.13
C THR A 375 53.81 -7.02 -15.34
N ASN A 376 53.46 -8.29 -15.21
CA ASN A 376 54.35 -9.41 -15.45
C ASN A 376 53.58 -10.59 -16.07
N VAL A 377 53.56 -10.65 -17.40
CA VAL A 377 52.76 -11.61 -18.17
C VAL A 377 53.15 -13.08 -17.90
N SER A 378 54.31 -13.35 -17.31
CA SER A 378 54.69 -14.71 -16.89
C SER A 378 54.08 -15.15 -15.56
N ASP A 379 53.42 -14.25 -14.82
CA ASP A 379 52.83 -14.52 -13.52
C ASP A 379 51.31 -14.64 -13.64
N GLN A 380 50.78 -15.84 -13.40
CA GLN A 380 49.33 -16.07 -13.36
C GLN A 380 48.79 -15.52 -12.05
N GLN A 381 47.81 -14.62 -12.10
CA GLN A 381 47.21 -14.06 -10.88
C GLN A 381 46.09 -14.92 -10.33
N ARG A 382 45.21 -15.42 -11.21
CA ARG A 382 44.03 -16.20 -10.84
C ARG A 382 43.46 -16.97 -12.04
N SER A 383 42.71 -18.02 -11.75
CA SER A 383 41.82 -18.66 -12.71
C SER A 383 40.38 -18.30 -12.40
N SER A 384 39.58 -18.00 -13.42
CA SER A 384 38.18 -17.63 -13.25
C SER A 384 37.30 -18.39 -14.23
N LEU A 385 36.24 -19.00 -13.73
CA LEU A 385 35.17 -19.58 -14.52
C LEU A 385 33.94 -18.68 -14.41
N ARG A 386 33.47 -18.13 -15.53
CA ARG A 386 32.38 -17.15 -15.56
C ARG A 386 31.29 -17.61 -16.49
N ILE A 387 30.05 -17.53 -16.02
CA ILE A 387 28.87 -17.67 -16.86
C ILE A 387 28.19 -16.32 -16.89
N ARG A 388 27.93 -15.81 -18.09
CA ARG A 388 27.23 -14.55 -18.31
C ARG A 388 26.03 -14.82 -19.20
N SER A 389 24.93 -14.15 -18.91
CA SER A 389 23.74 -14.19 -19.75
C SER A 389 23.18 -12.78 -19.85
N SER A 390 22.81 -12.38 -21.06
CA SER A 390 22.08 -11.14 -21.29
C SER A 390 20.89 -11.39 -22.20
N ASN A 391 19.79 -10.70 -21.92
CA ASN A 391 18.57 -10.77 -22.69
C ASN A 391 18.01 -9.35 -22.86
N ILE A 392 17.87 -8.89 -24.09
CA ILE A 392 17.14 -7.67 -24.42
C ILE A 392 15.82 -8.05 -25.06
N THR A 393 14.73 -7.49 -24.57
CA THR A 393 13.37 -7.68 -25.07
C THR A 393 12.74 -6.32 -25.39
N LEU A 394 12.10 -6.19 -26.55
CA LEU A 394 11.28 -5.02 -26.88
C LEU A 394 9.97 -5.11 -26.10
N LEU A 395 9.63 -4.10 -25.30
CA LEU A 395 8.38 -4.08 -24.53
C LEU A 395 7.29 -3.25 -25.24
N TRP A 396 7.68 -2.08 -25.74
CA TRP A 396 6.74 -1.08 -26.25
C TRP A 396 7.37 -0.25 -27.37
N SER A 397 6.58 0.03 -28.40
CA SER A 397 6.90 0.86 -29.54
C SER A 397 5.78 1.87 -29.74
N GLU A 398 6.13 3.15 -29.84
CA GLU A 398 5.17 4.22 -30.04
C GLU A 398 5.67 5.31 -30.98
N THR A 399 4.72 6.13 -31.44
CA THR A 399 4.99 7.34 -32.21
C THR A 399 4.66 8.56 -31.35
N LEU A 400 5.68 9.37 -31.10
CA LEU A 400 5.59 10.61 -30.35
C LEU A 400 4.88 11.69 -31.16
N SER A 401 4.20 12.59 -30.46
CA SER A 401 3.62 13.77 -31.09
C SER A 401 4.74 14.71 -31.61
N PRO A 402 4.47 15.59 -32.59
CA PRO A 402 5.44 16.57 -33.05
C PRO A 402 5.97 17.49 -31.94
N SER A 403 5.15 17.78 -30.92
CA SER A 403 5.55 18.58 -29.75
C SER A 403 6.49 17.84 -28.79
N ASP A 404 6.44 16.51 -28.77
CA ASP A 404 7.29 15.65 -27.93
C ASP A 404 8.52 15.13 -28.69
N THR A 405 8.75 15.63 -29.91
CA THR A 405 9.90 15.22 -30.72
C THR A 405 11.18 15.75 -30.09
N ILE A 406 12.10 14.82 -29.82
CA ILE A 406 13.37 15.12 -29.16
C ILE A 406 14.20 16.15 -29.94
N GLN A 407 14.81 17.08 -29.21
CA GLN A 407 15.71 18.10 -29.73
C GLN A 407 17.12 17.85 -29.19
N PRO A 408 18.18 18.26 -29.94
CA PRO A 408 19.54 18.13 -29.45
C PRO A 408 19.73 18.93 -28.16
N PHE A 409 20.29 18.28 -27.13
CA PHE A 409 20.51 18.91 -25.82
C PHE A 409 21.60 19.97 -25.85
N ALA A 410 22.65 19.70 -26.61
CA ALA A 410 23.77 20.60 -26.85
C ALA A 410 24.19 20.48 -28.33
N PRO A 411 24.81 21.51 -28.90
CA PRO A 411 25.38 21.39 -30.23
C PRO A 411 26.64 20.50 -30.21
N CYS A 412 26.87 19.78 -31.31
CA CYS A 412 28.08 18.96 -31.50
C CYS A 412 28.57 19.11 -32.96
N PRO A 413 29.88 19.12 -33.22
CA PRO A 413 30.40 19.20 -34.58
C PRO A 413 30.32 17.87 -35.35
N GLY A 414 30.11 16.75 -34.65
CA GLY A 414 29.98 15.42 -35.24
C GLY A 414 28.63 14.76 -34.97
N PRO A 415 28.42 13.52 -35.44
CA PRO A 415 27.21 12.75 -35.14
C PRO A 415 27.12 12.43 -33.64
N PHE A 416 25.97 12.69 -33.03
CA PHE A 416 25.79 12.51 -31.59
C PHE A 416 24.34 12.15 -31.23
N ALA A 417 24.16 11.63 -30.02
CA ALA A 417 22.88 11.34 -29.41
C ALA A 417 22.79 11.95 -28.00
N ASN A 418 21.58 12.28 -27.58
CA ASN A 418 21.31 12.65 -26.19
C ASN A 418 21.37 11.41 -25.30
N ILE A 419 21.89 11.57 -24.08
CA ILE A 419 21.88 10.55 -23.02
C ILE A 419 20.90 11.01 -21.94
N ALA A 420 19.87 10.20 -21.73
CA ALA A 420 18.87 10.41 -20.70
C ALA A 420 18.98 9.38 -19.57
N THR A 421 18.88 9.83 -18.32
CA THR A 421 18.81 8.94 -17.16
C THR A 421 17.64 9.35 -16.26
N GLY A 422 16.86 8.36 -15.81
CA GLY A 422 15.66 8.60 -15.01
C GLY A 422 14.60 9.45 -15.70
N GLY A 423 14.49 9.35 -17.03
CA GLY A 423 13.54 10.12 -17.83
C GLY A 423 13.97 11.57 -18.15
N ARG A 424 15.19 11.98 -17.81
CA ARG A 424 15.72 13.32 -18.11
C ARG A 424 17.02 13.27 -18.88
N VAL A 425 17.16 14.14 -19.87
CA VAL A 425 18.42 14.32 -20.61
C VAL A 425 19.45 14.97 -19.70
N ARG A 426 20.62 14.34 -19.57
CA ARG A 426 21.71 14.83 -18.70
C ARG A 426 23.02 15.05 -19.43
N ASP A 427 23.25 14.31 -20.52
CA ASP A 427 24.52 14.34 -21.24
C ASP A 427 24.32 14.04 -22.74
N THR A 428 25.41 14.01 -23.50
CA THR A 428 25.43 13.63 -24.91
C THR A 428 26.61 12.71 -25.21
N THR A 429 26.55 11.93 -26.29
CA THR A 429 27.69 11.15 -26.78
C THR A 429 28.75 12.01 -27.50
N CYS A 430 28.62 13.34 -27.45
CA CYS A 430 29.56 14.23 -28.13
C CYS A 430 30.95 14.17 -27.45
N PRO A 431 32.05 14.09 -28.22
CA PRO A 431 33.40 14.06 -27.66
C PRO A 431 33.72 15.34 -26.86
N GLN A 432 34.16 15.20 -25.60
CA GLN A 432 34.49 16.32 -24.70
C GLN A 432 35.62 17.25 -25.20
N HIS A 433 36.34 16.86 -26.25
CA HIS A 433 37.46 17.60 -26.85
C HIS A 433 37.19 18.07 -28.29
N ALA A 434 35.95 18.05 -28.75
CA ALA A 434 35.63 18.63 -30.04
C ALA A 434 35.85 20.15 -29.96
N SER A 435 36.94 20.61 -30.58
CA SER A 435 37.47 21.96 -30.50
C SER A 435 36.40 23.02 -30.77
N THR A 436 36.43 24.09 -29.99
CA THR A 436 35.65 25.34 -30.13
C THR A 436 35.79 26.05 -31.49
N SER A 437 36.52 25.47 -32.43
CA SER A 437 36.75 25.97 -33.79
C SER A 437 35.80 25.41 -34.85
N ASP A 438 35.10 24.30 -34.58
CA ASP A 438 34.11 23.77 -35.52
C ASP A 438 32.74 24.37 -35.23
N GLN A 439 32.09 24.90 -36.26
CA GLN A 439 30.76 25.48 -36.15
C GLN A 439 29.80 24.43 -35.55
N PRO A 440 29.13 24.73 -34.42
CA PRO A 440 28.14 23.83 -33.84
C PRO A 440 27.02 23.59 -34.86
N THR A 441 26.87 22.36 -35.36
CA THR A 441 25.77 22.02 -36.28
C THR A 441 24.80 21.05 -35.64
N THR A 442 23.50 21.30 -35.79
CA THR A 442 22.44 20.37 -35.38
C THR A 442 22.25 19.23 -36.39
N ASN A 443 22.92 19.29 -37.53
CA ASN A 443 22.78 18.33 -38.65
C ASN A 443 23.32 16.93 -38.35
N GLY A 444 24.02 16.71 -37.23
CA GLY A 444 24.53 15.41 -36.80
C GLY A 444 23.69 14.71 -35.73
N PHE A 445 22.52 15.25 -35.35
CA PHE A 445 21.73 14.67 -34.27
C PHE A 445 21.05 13.36 -34.70
N LYS A 446 21.42 12.25 -34.06
CA LYS A 446 20.91 10.91 -34.34
C LYS A 446 19.61 10.60 -33.58
N GLY A 447 19.55 11.00 -32.31
CA GLY A 447 18.41 10.72 -31.45
C GLY A 447 18.75 10.75 -29.96
N GLN A 448 18.02 9.97 -29.16
CA GLN A 448 18.19 9.89 -27.70
C GLN A 448 18.27 8.43 -27.25
N ILE A 449 19.23 8.17 -26.37
CA ILE A 449 19.41 6.91 -25.66
C ILE A 449 19.11 7.17 -24.19
N GLY A 450 18.21 6.41 -23.59
CA GLY A 450 17.78 6.62 -22.22
C GLY A 450 17.80 5.36 -21.35
N ALA A 451 18.28 5.46 -20.11
CA ALA A 451 18.05 4.46 -19.07
C ALA A 451 17.01 5.00 -18.06
N SER A 452 15.80 4.46 -18.09
CA SER A 452 14.70 4.95 -17.25
C SER A 452 14.74 4.38 -15.84
N THR A 453 15.08 3.10 -15.71
CA THR A 453 15.16 2.41 -14.42
C THR A 453 16.18 1.29 -14.53
N VAL A 454 17.08 1.19 -13.56
CA VAL A 454 18.09 0.14 -13.43
C VAL A 454 17.94 -0.45 -12.03
N VAL A 455 17.82 -1.78 -11.93
CA VAL A 455 17.76 -2.50 -10.66
C VAL A 455 18.91 -3.48 -10.62
N ILE A 456 19.68 -3.44 -9.53
CA ILE A 456 20.86 -4.28 -9.34
C ILE A 456 20.67 -5.11 -8.07
N PHE A 457 20.86 -6.41 -8.23
CA PHE A 457 20.86 -7.40 -7.16
C PHE A 457 22.28 -7.95 -7.01
N PRO A 458 23.10 -7.39 -6.12
CA PRO A 458 24.50 -7.76 -5.98
C PRO A 458 24.71 -9.13 -5.33
N ASP A 459 23.80 -9.57 -4.45
CA ASP A 459 24.01 -10.77 -3.61
C ASP A 459 22.98 -11.88 -3.84
N ILE A 460 21.97 -11.63 -4.69
CA ILE A 460 20.83 -12.55 -4.84
C ILE A 460 21.25 -13.91 -5.38
N LEU A 461 22.29 -13.96 -6.22
CA LEU A 461 22.78 -15.20 -6.83
C LEU A 461 23.89 -15.87 -6.01
N GLY A 462 24.50 -15.20 -5.04
CA GLY A 462 25.64 -15.71 -4.28
C GLY A 462 26.89 -14.84 -4.38
N LYS A 463 28.03 -15.37 -3.93
CA LYS A 463 29.31 -14.66 -3.80
C LYS A 463 30.33 -15.22 -4.77
N GLY A 464 30.96 -14.38 -5.58
CA GLY A 464 31.81 -14.83 -6.69
C GLY A 464 33.33 -14.87 -6.42
N ASP A 465 33.73 -14.77 -5.16
CA ASP A 465 35.12 -14.91 -4.69
C ASP A 465 35.47 -16.33 -4.23
N THR A 466 34.61 -17.31 -4.51
CA THR A 466 34.76 -18.69 -4.08
C THR A 466 34.96 -19.64 -5.26
N ASN A 467 35.46 -20.84 -4.95
CA ASN A 467 35.64 -21.94 -5.89
C ASN A 467 34.55 -23.01 -5.76
N THR A 468 33.43 -22.69 -5.11
CA THR A 468 32.31 -23.60 -4.86
C THR A 468 31.09 -23.14 -5.64
N SER A 469 30.57 -24.01 -6.50
CA SER A 469 29.45 -23.71 -7.40
C SER A 469 28.19 -23.26 -6.67
N ALA A 470 27.88 -23.88 -5.52
CA ALA A 470 26.70 -23.55 -4.73
C ALA A 470 26.77 -22.18 -4.02
N ASP A 471 27.97 -21.71 -3.69
CA ASP A 471 28.17 -20.40 -3.06
C ASP A 471 28.13 -19.28 -4.10
N VAL A 472 28.61 -19.55 -5.32
CA VAL A 472 28.61 -18.61 -6.45
C VAL A 472 27.25 -18.49 -7.11
N PHE A 473 26.50 -19.59 -7.21
CA PHE A 473 25.20 -19.64 -7.86
C PHE A 473 24.20 -20.43 -6.99
N ASP A 474 23.68 -19.72 -6.00
CA ASP A 474 22.77 -20.22 -4.97
C ASP A 474 21.43 -20.67 -5.58
N PRO A 475 21.02 -21.94 -5.37
CA PRO A 475 19.72 -22.45 -5.81
C PRO A 475 18.53 -21.66 -5.28
N GLN A 476 18.59 -21.15 -4.04
CA GLN A 476 17.49 -20.35 -3.48
C GLN A 476 17.38 -19.02 -4.21
N GLY A 477 18.51 -18.34 -4.41
CA GLY A 477 18.62 -17.13 -5.24
C GLY A 477 18.08 -17.30 -6.66
N GLN A 478 18.50 -18.37 -7.33
CA GLN A 478 18.09 -18.69 -8.70
C GLN A 478 16.60 -18.98 -8.81
N SER A 479 16.07 -19.86 -7.93
CA SER A 479 14.64 -20.20 -7.92
C SER A 479 13.76 -18.98 -7.59
N TRP A 480 14.22 -18.12 -6.67
CA TRP A 480 13.55 -16.86 -6.38
C TRP A 480 13.53 -15.92 -7.59
N LEU A 481 14.67 -15.76 -8.28
CA LEU A 481 14.75 -14.87 -9.45
C LEU A 481 13.77 -15.32 -10.54
N LEU A 482 13.71 -16.62 -10.82
CA LEU A 482 12.80 -17.18 -11.82
C LEU A 482 11.33 -17.08 -11.41
N GLY A 483 11.02 -17.35 -10.14
CA GLY A 483 9.66 -17.22 -9.60
C GLY A 483 9.15 -15.77 -9.60
N ASN A 484 10.04 -14.79 -9.49
CA ASN A 484 9.69 -13.37 -9.41
C ASN A 484 10.00 -12.59 -10.69
N GLN A 485 10.54 -13.21 -11.74
CA GLN A 485 11.04 -12.51 -12.93
C GLN A 485 9.95 -11.65 -13.60
N ALA A 486 8.80 -12.25 -13.90
CA ALA A 486 7.71 -11.54 -14.56
C ALA A 486 7.17 -10.38 -13.70
N TYR A 487 7.05 -10.61 -12.39
CA TYR A 487 6.60 -9.60 -11.45
C TYR A 487 7.56 -8.41 -11.35
N LEU A 488 8.87 -8.70 -11.30
CA LEU A 488 9.94 -7.73 -11.30
C LEU A 488 9.94 -6.89 -12.60
N ASP A 489 9.77 -7.54 -13.74
CA ASP A 489 9.72 -6.88 -15.06
C ASP A 489 8.56 -5.88 -15.13
N GLU A 490 7.39 -6.27 -14.62
CA GLU A 490 6.20 -5.41 -14.59
C GLU A 490 6.31 -4.24 -13.61
N LEU A 491 6.91 -4.46 -12.43
CA LEU A 491 7.18 -3.38 -11.47
C LEU A 491 8.19 -2.37 -12.04
N MET A 492 9.26 -2.85 -12.68
CA MET A 492 10.26 -2.01 -13.32
C MET A 492 9.68 -1.23 -14.49
N ALA A 493 8.85 -1.87 -15.31
CA ALA A 493 8.14 -1.20 -16.38
C ALA A 493 7.17 -0.15 -15.80
N THR A 494 6.39 -0.47 -14.76
CA THR A 494 5.51 0.51 -14.11
C THR A 494 6.28 1.73 -13.61
N ARG A 495 7.43 1.54 -12.95
CA ARG A 495 8.31 2.64 -12.53
C ARG A 495 8.81 3.46 -13.72
N SER A 496 9.28 2.80 -14.78
CA SER A 496 9.87 3.49 -15.93
C SER A 496 8.86 4.35 -16.68
N PHE A 497 7.61 3.90 -16.81
CA PHE A 497 6.51 4.68 -17.41
C PHE A 497 6.19 5.93 -16.57
N ILE A 498 6.27 5.83 -15.24
CA ILE A 498 6.11 6.99 -14.35
C ILE A 498 7.27 8.00 -14.56
N LEU A 499 8.52 7.52 -14.57
CA LEU A 499 9.70 8.38 -14.73
C LEU A 499 9.82 9.04 -16.11
N THR A 500 9.33 8.36 -17.16
CA THR A 500 9.34 8.88 -18.55
C THR A 500 8.14 9.76 -18.87
N GLY A 501 7.24 10.01 -17.91
CA GLY A 501 6.10 10.91 -18.06
C GLY A 501 4.84 10.28 -18.67
N ASN A 502 4.82 8.97 -18.87
CA ASN A 502 3.65 8.22 -19.35
C ASN A 502 2.88 7.57 -18.19
N SER A 503 2.61 8.36 -17.15
CA SER A 503 1.95 7.90 -15.91
C SER A 503 0.46 7.60 -16.07
N ASP A 504 -0.16 8.00 -17.18
CA ASP A 504 -1.57 7.70 -17.48
C ASP A 504 -1.84 6.21 -17.70
N MET A 505 -0.84 5.48 -18.18
CA MET A 505 -0.94 4.05 -18.50
C MET A 505 -0.72 3.15 -17.28
N THR A 506 -0.40 3.72 -16.11
CA THR A 506 -0.05 2.96 -14.91
C THR A 506 -0.95 3.30 -13.71
N LYS A 507 -1.02 2.35 -12.78
CA LYS A 507 -1.72 2.47 -11.50
C LYS A 507 -0.74 2.21 -10.36
N VAL A 508 -1.02 2.79 -9.21
CA VAL A 508 -0.24 2.64 -7.98
C VAL A 508 -1.18 2.26 -6.83
N ALA A 509 -0.65 1.52 -5.86
CA ALA A 509 -1.35 1.30 -4.60
C ALA A 509 -1.03 2.43 -3.63
N TRP A 510 -2.09 3.10 -3.20
CA TRP A 510 -2.04 4.09 -2.16
C TRP A 510 -2.58 3.48 -0.86
N GLN A 511 -1.79 3.55 0.20
CA GLN A 511 -2.19 3.08 1.52
C GLN A 511 -2.60 4.26 2.39
N GLU A 512 -3.86 4.29 2.82
CA GLU A 512 -4.36 5.31 3.74
C GLU A 512 -4.80 4.70 5.08
N PRO A 513 -4.46 5.33 6.22
CA PRO A 513 -5.03 4.95 7.50
C PRO A 513 -6.49 5.41 7.56
N VAL A 514 -7.40 4.45 7.69
CA VAL A 514 -8.85 4.70 7.78
C VAL A 514 -9.33 4.36 9.17
N ALA A 515 -10.20 5.21 9.74
CA ALA A 515 -10.79 4.99 11.05
C ALA A 515 -11.54 3.65 11.08
N ALA A 516 -11.31 2.85 12.13
CA ALA A 516 -11.89 1.52 12.26
C ALA A 516 -12.43 1.23 13.66
N ILE A 517 -13.34 0.27 13.76
CA ILE A 517 -13.98 -0.19 15.00
C ILE A 517 -13.63 -1.66 15.27
N SER A 518 -13.40 -2.00 16.54
CA SER A 518 -13.17 -3.38 17.00
C SER A 518 -14.46 -4.14 17.27
N TYR A 519 -14.41 -5.46 17.34
CA TYR A 519 -15.59 -6.28 17.67
C TYR A 519 -16.15 -5.93 19.06
N LEU A 520 -15.28 -5.65 20.04
CA LEU A 520 -15.71 -5.22 21.37
C LEU A 520 -16.47 -3.89 21.33
N GLN A 521 -15.93 -2.88 20.62
CA GLN A 521 -16.61 -1.60 20.45
C GLN A 521 -17.96 -1.79 19.73
N LEU A 522 -18.05 -2.71 18.77
CA LEU A 522 -19.30 -3.01 18.08
C LEU A 522 -20.34 -3.64 19.03
N ILE A 523 -19.93 -4.58 19.89
CA ILE A 523 -20.80 -5.15 20.93
C ILE A 523 -21.26 -4.05 21.89
N LEU A 524 -20.33 -3.22 22.37
CA LEU A 524 -20.62 -2.13 23.29
C LEU A 524 -21.59 -1.11 22.67
N LEU A 525 -21.47 -0.80 21.37
CA LEU A 525 -22.44 0.04 20.65
C LEU A 525 -23.87 -0.55 20.64
N LEU A 526 -24.00 -1.88 20.58
CA LEU A 526 -25.30 -2.55 20.56
C LEU A 526 -25.95 -2.64 21.94
N VAL A 527 -25.16 -2.64 23.03
CA VAL A 527 -25.67 -2.78 24.40
C VAL A 527 -26.72 -1.71 24.75
N PRO A 528 -26.47 -0.40 24.55
CA PRO A 528 -27.48 0.64 24.81
C PRO A 528 -28.75 0.48 23.98
N ILE A 529 -28.65 -0.01 22.74
CA ILE A 529 -29.82 -0.25 21.88
C ILE A 529 -30.68 -1.36 22.48
N VAL A 530 -30.08 -2.48 22.88
CA VAL A 530 -30.78 -3.60 23.52
C VAL A 530 -31.40 -3.16 24.85
N LEU A 531 -30.67 -2.42 25.67
CA LEU A 531 -31.19 -1.92 26.95
C LEU A 531 -32.33 -0.91 26.75
N ALA A 532 -32.26 -0.04 25.75
CA ALA A 532 -33.33 0.89 25.41
C ALA A 532 -34.61 0.15 24.99
N MET A 533 -34.48 -0.87 24.14
CA MET A 533 -35.60 -1.74 23.75
C MET A 533 -36.20 -2.45 24.97
N PHE A 534 -35.35 -3.00 25.84
CA PHE A 534 -35.82 -3.66 27.06
C PHE A 534 -36.55 -2.70 28.01
N ALA A 535 -36.01 -1.51 28.25
CA ALA A 535 -36.66 -0.47 29.05
C ALA A 535 -38.00 -0.04 28.45
N TRP A 536 -38.07 0.06 27.12
CA TRP A 536 -39.32 0.39 26.42
C TRP A 536 -40.37 -0.72 26.57
N VAL A 537 -40.00 -1.99 26.39
CA VAL A 537 -40.91 -3.14 26.58
C VAL A 537 -41.44 -3.20 28.02
N LEU A 538 -40.57 -2.98 29.02
CA LEU A 538 -40.97 -2.93 30.43
C LEU A 538 -42.00 -1.83 30.71
N MET A 539 -41.84 -0.66 30.09
CA MET A 539 -42.79 0.45 30.23
C MET A 539 -44.09 0.19 29.47
N ALA A 540 -44.02 -0.35 28.25
CA ALA A 540 -45.20 -0.64 27.43
C ALA A 540 -46.10 -1.73 28.06
N GLY A 541 -45.49 -2.77 28.64
CA GLY A 541 -46.21 -3.84 29.34
C GLY A 541 -46.88 -3.40 30.64
N ASN A 542 -46.46 -2.28 31.23
CA ASN A 542 -47.00 -1.72 32.46
C ASN A 542 -47.57 -0.33 32.20
N SER A 543 -48.70 -0.23 31.49
CA SER A 543 -49.30 1.05 31.10
C SER A 543 -49.35 2.03 32.28
N THR A 544 -48.55 3.08 32.21
CA THR A 544 -48.32 4.02 33.29
C THR A 544 -49.51 4.99 33.38
N SER A 545 -50.41 4.75 34.32
CA SER A 545 -51.34 5.81 34.72
C SER A 545 -50.60 6.79 35.62
N HIS A 546 -49.74 7.63 35.03
CA HIS A 546 -48.95 8.68 35.70
C HIS A 546 -49.82 9.56 36.63
N TYR A 547 -51.11 9.66 36.32
CA TYR A 547 -52.12 10.39 37.07
C TYR A 547 -52.81 9.59 38.18
N LYS A 548 -52.28 8.47 38.68
CA LYS A 548 -52.84 7.80 39.88
C LYS A 548 -52.15 8.17 41.18
N HIS A 549 -51.00 8.82 41.11
CA HIS A 549 -50.19 9.20 42.27
C HIS A 549 -49.80 10.68 42.29
N SER A 550 -50.41 11.52 41.44
CA SER A 550 -50.12 12.96 41.40
C SER A 550 -51.06 13.75 42.34
N PHE A 551 -50.62 14.94 42.75
CA PHE A 551 -51.47 15.88 43.50
C PHE A 551 -52.76 16.22 42.74
N LEU A 552 -52.67 16.43 41.42
CA LEU A 552 -53.83 16.66 40.56
C LEU A 552 -54.84 15.50 40.61
N ALA A 553 -54.34 14.26 40.68
CA ALA A 553 -55.19 13.08 40.85
C ALA A 553 -55.88 13.04 42.22
N ALA A 554 -55.16 13.43 43.28
CA ALA A 554 -55.72 13.62 44.61
C ALA A 554 -56.81 14.68 44.65
N VAL A 555 -56.61 15.80 43.95
CA VAL A 555 -57.61 16.86 43.82
C VAL A 555 -58.82 16.35 43.03
N PHE A 556 -58.62 15.73 41.87
CA PHE A 556 -59.73 15.27 41.04
C PHE A 556 -60.56 14.13 41.68
N ALA A 557 -59.93 13.23 42.44
CA ALA A 557 -60.70 12.20 43.14
C ALA A 557 -61.43 12.72 44.38
N THR A 558 -60.86 13.70 45.09
CA THR A 558 -61.51 14.27 46.29
C THR A 558 -62.64 15.22 45.93
N THR A 559 -62.58 15.88 44.77
CA THR A 559 -63.56 16.90 44.33
C THR A 559 -64.65 16.40 43.36
N HIS A 560 -64.57 15.16 42.88
CA HIS A 560 -65.59 14.53 42.00
C HIS A 560 -65.96 15.33 40.73
N VAL A 561 -65.04 16.07 40.13
CA VAL A 561 -65.29 16.87 38.90
C VAL A 561 -65.51 16.00 37.65
N SER A 562 -65.28 14.68 37.73
CA SER A 562 -65.47 13.71 36.64
C SER A 562 -66.08 12.42 37.18
N ASP A 563 -67.10 11.90 36.51
CA ASP A 563 -67.98 10.86 37.06
C ASP A 563 -67.39 9.44 37.10
N ASN A 564 -66.32 9.09 36.38
CA ASN A 564 -66.00 7.65 36.25
C ASN A 564 -64.52 7.18 36.23
N SER A 565 -63.48 8.02 36.35
CA SER A 565 -62.08 7.51 36.28
C SER A 565 -61.12 7.88 37.42
N CYS A 566 -61.49 8.76 38.35
CA CYS A 566 -60.55 9.26 39.37
C CYS A 566 -60.54 8.50 40.71
N ARG A 567 -61.38 7.48 40.92
CA ARG A 567 -61.59 6.84 42.25
C ARG A 567 -60.43 5.98 42.80
N ARG A 568 -59.37 5.67 42.05
CA ARG A 568 -58.25 4.84 42.54
C ARG A 568 -56.94 5.64 42.55
N ILE A 569 -56.71 6.39 43.63
CA ILE A 569 -55.42 7.03 43.94
C ILE A 569 -54.59 6.02 44.73
N GLY A 570 -53.36 5.75 44.31
CA GLY A 570 -52.59 4.64 44.88
C GLY A 570 -51.92 4.92 46.24
N TYR A 571 -51.93 6.15 46.75
CA TYR A 571 -51.38 6.50 48.08
C TYR A 571 -52.44 6.97 49.10
N LEU A 572 -53.68 7.19 48.69
CA LEU A 572 -54.81 7.53 49.57
C LEU A 572 -55.77 6.34 49.62
N LYS A 573 -55.64 5.51 50.68
CA LYS A 573 -56.51 4.32 50.85
C LYS A 573 -57.98 4.67 51.08
N ASN A 574 -58.27 5.83 51.65
CA ASN A 574 -59.61 6.37 51.88
C ASN A 574 -59.58 7.90 51.69
N PRO A 575 -59.80 8.44 50.48
CA PRO A 575 -59.87 9.88 50.29
C PRO A 575 -61.07 10.46 51.08
N PRO A 576 -60.90 11.55 51.85
CA PRO A 576 -62.03 12.20 52.49
C PRO A 576 -62.99 12.72 51.42
N LEU A 577 -64.29 12.42 51.56
CA LEU A 577 -65.30 12.85 50.61
C LEU A 577 -65.52 14.37 50.77
N VAL A 578 -65.13 15.15 49.76
CA VAL A 578 -65.32 16.60 49.75
C VAL A 578 -66.30 16.92 48.62
N THR A 579 -67.50 17.36 48.98
CA THR A 579 -68.58 17.64 48.02
C THR A 579 -68.71 19.14 47.80
N LEU A 580 -68.59 19.61 46.56
CA LEU A 580 -68.86 21.01 46.24
C LEU A 580 -70.38 21.21 46.15
N LYS A 581 -70.95 21.97 47.09
CA LYS A 581 -72.39 22.32 47.09
C LYS A 581 -72.57 23.75 46.64
N LYS A 582 -73.44 23.95 45.64
CA LYS A 582 -73.83 25.30 45.18
C LYS A 582 -74.90 25.84 46.13
N VAL A 583 -74.57 26.90 46.86
CA VAL A 583 -75.51 27.64 47.71
C VAL A 583 -75.69 29.02 47.06
N ARG A 584 -76.83 29.21 46.39
CA ARG A 584 -77.14 30.43 45.60
C ARG A 584 -76.09 30.68 44.49
N ARG A 585 -75.38 31.82 44.52
CA ARG A 585 -74.34 32.20 43.54
C ARG A 585 -72.93 31.75 43.95
N HIS A 586 -72.78 31.00 45.04
CA HIS A 586 -71.47 30.65 45.61
C HIS A 586 -71.34 29.14 45.72
N VAL A 587 -70.11 28.63 45.52
CA VAL A 587 -69.78 27.21 45.68
C VAL A 587 -69.10 27.03 47.03
N VAL A 588 -69.62 26.11 47.85
CA VAL A 588 -69.13 25.85 49.22
C VAL A 588 -68.63 24.41 49.33
N VAL A 589 -67.59 24.19 50.11
CA VAL A 589 -66.97 22.88 50.33
C VAL A 589 -67.68 22.16 51.48
N GLY A 590 -68.37 21.07 51.16
CA GLY A 590 -69.17 20.24 52.07
C GLY A 590 -68.48 18.93 52.49
N THR A 591 -68.68 18.54 53.75
CA THR A 591 -68.21 17.27 54.33
C THR A 591 -69.25 16.15 54.12
N PRO A 592 -68.86 14.86 54.24
CA PRO A 592 -69.73 13.72 53.92
C PRO A 592 -70.99 13.64 54.80
N ASN A 593 -70.92 14.18 56.01
CA ASN A 593 -72.01 14.15 56.99
C ASN A 593 -72.91 15.41 56.94
N GLY A 594 -72.80 16.21 55.88
CA GLY A 594 -73.70 17.35 55.64
C GLY A 594 -73.26 18.69 56.24
N GLY A 595 -72.07 18.79 56.83
CA GLY A 595 -71.50 20.06 57.30
C GLY A 595 -70.73 20.81 56.20
N THR A 596 -70.48 22.10 56.39
CA THR A 596 -69.58 22.91 55.54
C THR A 596 -68.28 23.19 56.28
N LEU A 597 -67.13 23.11 55.59
CA LEU A 597 -65.84 23.44 56.21
C LEU A 597 -65.78 24.95 56.47
N VAL A 598 -65.79 25.33 57.75
CA VAL A 598 -65.49 26.67 58.24
C VAL A 598 -64.08 26.65 58.82
N ASN A 599 -63.30 27.70 58.57
CA ASN A 599 -61.93 27.81 59.05
C ASN A 599 -61.91 27.71 60.59
N VAL A 600 -61.24 26.71 61.15
CA VAL A 600 -61.18 26.48 62.60
C VAL A 600 -59.85 27.01 63.12
N GLU A 601 -59.84 28.26 63.59
CA GLU A 601 -58.93 28.64 64.67
C GLU A 601 -59.64 28.40 66.01
N ARG A 602 -58.89 27.85 66.96
CA ARG A 602 -59.42 27.46 68.28
C ARG A 602 -60.02 28.68 68.99
N ASP A 603 -61.25 28.49 69.48
CA ASP A 603 -61.95 29.31 70.49
C ASP A 603 -62.86 30.48 70.07
N GLN A 604 -63.54 30.42 68.92
CA GLN A 604 -64.72 31.30 68.69
C GLN A 604 -65.93 30.60 68.06
N ILE A 605 -67.10 30.77 68.69
CA ILE A 605 -68.40 30.53 68.07
C ILE A 605 -68.69 31.73 67.17
N VAL A 606 -68.62 31.55 65.86
CA VAL A 606 -69.00 32.58 64.89
C VAL A 606 -70.12 32.08 63.99
N ALA A 607 -71.27 32.74 64.10
CA ALA A 607 -72.32 32.67 63.11
C ALA A 607 -71.88 33.50 61.88
N TYR A 608 -71.86 32.87 60.71
CA TYR A 608 -71.76 33.48 59.37
C TYR A 608 -70.41 34.10 58.94
N SER A 609 -69.35 33.30 58.80
CA SER A 609 -68.34 33.58 57.76
C SER A 609 -68.01 32.31 56.97
N MET A 610 -68.45 32.28 55.70
CA MET A 610 -68.12 31.22 54.74
C MET A 610 -67.03 31.75 53.80
N VAL A 611 -65.99 30.96 53.53
CA VAL A 611 -65.08 31.23 52.42
C VAL A 611 -65.86 30.97 51.13
N THR A 612 -66.06 32.00 50.32
CA THR A 612 -66.81 31.92 49.06
C THR A 612 -66.06 32.64 47.96
N GLU A 613 -66.05 32.06 46.77
CA GLU A 613 -65.55 32.70 45.55
C GLU A 613 -66.77 32.94 44.62
N PRO A 614 -66.97 34.15 44.07
CA PRO A 614 -68.07 34.42 43.16
C PRO A 614 -67.81 33.77 41.80
N LEU A 615 -68.85 33.14 41.22
CA LEU A 615 -68.79 32.54 39.89
C LEU A 615 -69.51 33.47 38.89
N ASP A 616 -68.74 34.24 38.11
CA ASP A 616 -69.28 35.00 36.98
C ASP A 616 -69.31 34.10 35.74
N LEU A 617 -70.51 33.71 35.31
CA LEU A 617 -70.76 33.05 34.02
C LEU A 617 -71.53 34.02 33.11
N PRO A 618 -71.22 34.10 31.81
CA PRO A 618 -71.84 35.04 30.88
C PRO A 618 -73.35 34.79 30.72
N GLU A 619 -74.10 35.89 30.69
CA GLU A 619 -75.56 35.97 30.59
C GLU A 619 -76.08 35.31 29.30
N LEU A 620 -77.01 34.37 29.44
CA LEU A 620 -77.81 33.85 28.33
C LEU A 620 -78.83 34.92 27.90
N ALA A 621 -78.81 35.27 26.61
CA ALA A 621 -79.72 36.23 25.99
C ALA A 621 -81.21 35.83 26.13
N PRO A 622 -82.14 36.81 26.21
CA PRO A 622 -83.55 36.56 26.50
C PRO A 622 -84.33 35.95 25.32
N THR A 623 -85.38 35.23 25.71
CA THR A 623 -86.33 34.43 24.94
C THR A 623 -87.11 35.19 23.86
N LYS A 624 -87.45 34.51 22.76
CA LYS A 624 -88.64 34.81 21.94
C LYS A 624 -89.66 33.69 22.12
N GLY A 625 -90.83 34.04 22.65
CA GLY A 625 -92.03 33.22 22.49
C GLY A 625 -92.81 33.63 21.23
N SER A 626 -93.52 32.67 20.63
CA SER A 626 -94.86 32.85 20.04
C SER A 626 -95.42 31.51 19.55
N ASP A 627 -96.58 31.15 20.09
CA ASP A 627 -97.73 30.50 19.44
C ASP A 627 -97.58 29.14 18.76
N LYS A 628 -97.99 28.07 19.45
CA LYS A 628 -99.34 27.48 19.39
C LYS A 628 -99.52 26.36 20.41
#